data_AF-A0AAU8GB74-F1
#
_entry.id   AF-A0AAU8GB74-F1
#
_cell.length_a   1.000
_cell.length_b   1.000
_cell.length_c   1.000
_cell.angle_alpha   90.00
_cell.angle_beta   90.00
_cell.angle_gamma   90.00
#
_symmetry.space_group_name_H-M   'P 1'
#
loop_
_entity.id
_entity.type
_entity.pdbx_description
1 polymer ?
#
loop_
_entity_poly.entity_id
_entity_poly.type
_entity_poly.pdbx_seq_one_letter_code
_entity_poly.pdbx_strand_id
1 'polypeptide(L)'
;MKYYATGKQIVYPPDYKTKVMFLRKSQEWIDRKIAEGILESAYSFTAGGGFLVFNVESHEELIKHLIDFPMYCLSEFKVEPMVSFNQNAEIIINEFKKLGVYHDGWAKTRVYHVAYTPELKEICLFFWGCNIECRGCYCKRRIYSPMLKDFLGKHVEEPSGIEPAPEKFLTIDELLAILDQYEFTNVVFEGQEAAMDPELPNIARLLHERYKSHNLLLTNGVELPDLSHIDRVEVGIKAVTDELNVDYTGVSNKPVLDNLLKLVQSGKNTFVESVYIPDYIEVDEIERIARHIAGVKKDMLFVILPYFKAGDNPWRRPTTEEMEKAAEAARKHLKNVFFFRGNEELKYEVFSAFPEGAGGASYEPNLNALLSSVGMK
;
A
#
# COMPACT_ATOMS: atom_id res chain seq x y z
N MET A 1 33.50 -16.74 -9.94
CA MET A 1 33.62 -16.00 -8.66
C MET A 1 34.76 -14.99 -8.77
N LYS A 2 34.62 -13.82 -8.14
CA LYS A 2 35.71 -12.83 -8.12
C LYS A 2 36.47 -12.90 -6.80
N TYR A 3 37.79 -12.77 -6.86
CA TYR A 3 38.64 -12.72 -5.66
C TYR A 3 39.64 -11.58 -5.74
N TYR A 4 39.75 -10.82 -4.66
CA TYR A 4 40.78 -9.83 -4.46
C TYR A 4 41.95 -10.47 -3.71
N ALA A 5 43.12 -10.56 -4.34
CA ALA A 5 44.32 -11.09 -3.71
C ALA A 5 45.36 -9.98 -3.57
N THR A 6 45.78 -9.67 -2.35
CA THR A 6 46.92 -8.77 -2.10
C THR A 6 48.16 -9.57 -1.78
N GLY A 7 49.27 -9.23 -2.43
CA GLY A 7 50.56 -9.89 -2.26
C GLY A 7 51.60 -8.94 -1.68
N LYS A 8 52.29 -9.37 -0.63
CA LYS A 8 53.44 -8.65 -0.06
C LYS A 8 54.67 -9.54 -0.09
N GLN A 9 55.74 -9.09 -0.72
CA GLN A 9 57.01 -9.81 -0.71
C GLN A 9 57.61 -9.79 0.70
N ILE A 10 57.92 -10.98 1.22
CA ILE A 10 58.51 -11.20 2.54
C ILE A 10 59.90 -11.82 2.46
N VAL A 11 60.23 -12.49 1.34
CA VAL A 11 61.57 -13.03 1.07
C VAL A 11 62.22 -12.27 -0.08
N TYR A 12 63.44 -11.79 0.13
CA TYR A 12 64.19 -11.00 -0.85
C TYR A 12 65.46 -11.75 -1.28
N PRO A 13 65.58 -12.15 -2.56
CA PRO A 13 66.83 -12.71 -3.07
C PRO A 13 68.01 -11.76 -2.85
N PRO A 14 69.22 -12.25 -2.55
CA PRO A 14 70.36 -11.37 -2.25
C PRO A 14 70.92 -10.67 -3.50
N ASP A 15 70.79 -11.26 -4.68
CA ASP A 15 71.35 -10.73 -5.92
C ASP A 15 70.27 -10.10 -6.84
N TYR A 16 70.71 -9.12 -7.64
CA TYR A 16 69.81 -8.39 -8.54
C TYR A 16 69.33 -9.21 -9.74
N LYS A 17 70.11 -10.19 -10.22
CA LYS A 17 69.72 -10.99 -11.39
C LYS A 17 68.51 -11.86 -11.07
N THR A 18 68.50 -12.49 -9.89
CA THR A 18 67.38 -13.29 -9.41
C THR A 18 66.13 -12.43 -9.18
N LYS A 19 66.26 -11.23 -8.60
CA LYS A 19 65.14 -10.28 -8.45
C LYS A 19 64.51 -9.92 -9.81
N VAL A 20 65.34 -9.54 -10.78
CA VAL A 20 64.87 -9.20 -12.15
C VAL A 20 64.19 -10.41 -12.80
N MET A 21 64.73 -11.61 -12.64
CA MET A 21 64.16 -12.84 -13.19
C MET A 21 62.74 -13.11 -12.67
N PHE A 22 62.52 -13.01 -11.35
CA PHE A 22 61.17 -13.17 -10.77
C PHE A 22 60.18 -12.10 -11.25
N LEU A 23 60.63 -10.85 -11.36
CA LEU A 23 59.78 -9.76 -11.87
C LEU A 23 59.38 -9.99 -13.33
N ARG A 24 60.32 -10.40 -14.20
CA ARG A 24 60.03 -10.69 -15.62
C ARG A 24 59.08 -11.85 -15.79
N LYS A 25 59.32 -12.96 -15.06
CA LYS A 25 58.38 -14.09 -15.06
C LYS A 25 57.00 -13.70 -14.55
N SER A 26 56.93 -12.84 -13.54
CA SER A 26 55.64 -12.36 -13.02
C SER A 26 54.90 -11.49 -14.03
N GLN A 27 55.61 -10.64 -14.79
CA GLN A 27 55.03 -9.87 -15.88
C GLN A 27 54.41 -10.79 -16.94
N GLU A 28 55.19 -11.75 -17.45
CA GLU A 28 54.74 -12.72 -18.45
C GLU A 28 53.54 -13.54 -17.95
N TRP A 29 53.58 -13.96 -16.67
CA TRP A 29 52.50 -14.72 -16.04
C TRP A 29 51.21 -13.89 -15.95
N ILE A 30 51.30 -12.63 -15.52
CA ILE A 30 50.16 -11.71 -15.42
C ILE A 30 49.54 -11.49 -16.79
N ASP A 31 50.35 -11.15 -17.80
CA ASP A 31 49.87 -10.87 -19.16
C ASP A 31 49.13 -12.08 -19.74
N ARG A 32 49.68 -13.28 -19.53
CA ARG A 32 49.03 -14.54 -19.93
C ARG A 32 47.71 -14.76 -19.20
N LYS A 33 47.66 -14.58 -17.88
CA LYS A 33 46.44 -14.82 -17.10
C LYS A 33 45.34 -13.81 -17.38
N ILE A 34 45.70 -12.58 -17.75
CA ILE A 34 44.74 -11.60 -18.26
C ILE A 34 44.18 -12.05 -19.61
N ALA A 35 45.03 -12.51 -20.53
CA ALA A 35 44.59 -13.01 -21.84
C ALA A 35 43.69 -14.27 -21.72
N GLU A 36 43.91 -15.11 -20.71
CA GLU A 36 43.07 -16.27 -20.39
C GLU A 36 41.74 -15.91 -19.70
N GLY A 37 41.55 -14.65 -19.29
CA GLY A 37 40.36 -14.19 -18.55
C GLY A 37 40.32 -14.61 -17.08
N ILE A 38 41.40 -15.21 -16.58
CA ILE A 38 41.56 -15.64 -15.17
C ILE A 38 41.89 -14.43 -14.28
N LEU A 39 42.68 -13.48 -14.78
CA LEU A 39 42.88 -12.19 -14.13
C LEU A 39 42.09 -11.11 -14.85
N GLU A 40 41.32 -10.36 -14.09
CA GLU A 40 40.65 -9.15 -14.58
C GLU A 40 41.59 -7.95 -14.53
N SER A 41 42.42 -7.86 -13.48
CA SER A 41 43.42 -6.81 -13.36
C SER A 41 44.55 -7.17 -12.39
N ALA A 42 45.67 -6.45 -12.52
CA ALA A 42 46.85 -6.59 -11.69
C ALA A 42 47.54 -5.24 -11.53
N TYR A 43 47.88 -4.85 -10.30
CA TYR A 43 48.54 -3.58 -10.01
C TYR A 43 49.61 -3.75 -8.93
N SER A 44 50.65 -2.92 -8.99
CA SER A 44 51.69 -2.82 -7.95
C SER A 44 51.53 -1.54 -7.15
N PHE A 45 51.78 -1.62 -5.84
CA PHE A 45 51.85 -0.43 -4.99
C PHE A 45 53.22 0.22 -5.09
N THR A 46 53.26 1.55 -5.03
CA THR A 46 54.52 2.33 -5.08
C THR A 46 55.45 2.04 -3.89
N ALA A 47 54.88 1.64 -2.74
CA ALA A 47 55.62 1.26 -1.55
C ALA A 47 56.03 -0.25 -1.52
N GLY A 48 55.74 -0.99 -2.59
CA GLY A 48 56.02 -2.42 -2.70
C GLY A 48 54.79 -3.31 -2.46
N GLY A 49 54.80 -4.49 -3.08
CA GLY A 49 53.65 -5.39 -3.14
C GLY A 49 52.66 -4.99 -4.24
N GLY A 50 51.47 -5.59 -4.20
CA GLY A 50 50.42 -5.32 -5.19
C GLY A 50 49.15 -6.10 -4.92
N PHE A 51 48.23 -6.01 -5.87
CA PHE A 51 47.02 -6.82 -5.86
C PHE A 51 46.68 -7.37 -7.23
N LEU A 52 45.92 -8.46 -7.21
CA LEU A 52 45.39 -9.18 -8.36
C LEU A 52 43.89 -9.36 -8.15
N VAL A 53 43.10 -9.13 -9.20
CA VAL A 53 41.67 -9.47 -9.21
C VAL A 53 41.50 -10.72 -10.08
N PHE A 54 41.17 -11.84 -9.45
CA PHE A 54 40.92 -13.11 -10.11
C PHE A 54 39.44 -13.26 -10.47
N ASN A 55 39.19 -13.92 -11.59
CA ASN A 55 37.89 -14.38 -12.05
C ASN A 55 37.97 -15.89 -12.30
N VAL A 56 37.59 -16.70 -11.31
CA VAL A 56 37.75 -18.16 -11.30
C VAL A 56 36.50 -18.82 -10.74
N GLU A 57 36.23 -20.07 -11.09
CA GLU A 57 34.97 -20.75 -10.75
C GLU A 57 34.91 -21.22 -9.30
N SER A 58 36.06 -21.49 -8.66
CA SER A 58 36.12 -21.98 -7.29
C SER A 58 37.36 -21.52 -6.50
N HIS A 59 37.34 -21.76 -5.18
CA HIS A 59 38.49 -21.50 -4.31
C HIS A 59 39.68 -22.43 -4.61
N GLU A 60 39.42 -23.67 -5.00
CA GLU A 60 40.45 -24.64 -5.39
C GLU A 60 41.18 -24.20 -6.67
N GLU A 61 40.46 -23.62 -7.64
CA GLU A 61 41.04 -23.07 -8.86
C GLU A 61 41.90 -21.84 -8.56
N LEU A 62 41.42 -20.93 -7.71
CA LEU A 62 42.19 -19.79 -7.22
C LEU A 62 43.55 -20.23 -6.63
N ILE A 63 43.54 -21.25 -5.75
CA ILE A 63 44.76 -21.74 -5.10
C ILE A 63 45.78 -22.23 -6.14
N LYS A 64 45.33 -22.97 -7.16
CA LYS A 64 46.22 -23.45 -8.24
C LYS A 64 46.90 -22.30 -8.97
N HIS A 65 46.16 -21.24 -9.28
CA HIS A 65 46.73 -20.06 -9.92
C HIS A 65 47.65 -19.25 -9.01
N LEU A 66 47.31 -19.11 -7.72
CA LEU A 66 48.20 -18.45 -6.76
C LEU A 66 49.52 -19.20 -6.58
N ILE A 67 49.50 -20.53 -6.47
CA ILE A 67 50.73 -21.35 -6.36
C ILE A 67 51.59 -21.25 -7.62
N ASP A 68 50.97 -21.15 -8.79
CA ASP A 68 51.64 -20.97 -10.08
C ASP A 68 52.24 -19.56 -10.25
N PHE A 69 51.89 -18.59 -9.39
CA PHE A 69 52.45 -17.25 -9.46
C PHE A 69 53.97 -17.29 -9.18
N PRO A 70 54.83 -16.71 -10.03
CA PRO A 70 56.28 -16.88 -9.90
C PRO A 70 56.88 -16.41 -8.57
N MET A 71 56.26 -15.43 -7.89
CA MET A 71 56.70 -14.97 -6.58
C MET A 71 55.93 -15.60 -5.42
N TYR A 72 55.13 -16.65 -5.64
CA TYR A 72 54.30 -17.27 -4.60
C TYR A 72 55.10 -17.63 -3.34
N CYS A 73 56.24 -18.31 -3.49
CA CYS A 73 57.09 -18.70 -2.37
C CYS A 73 57.88 -17.55 -1.72
N LEU A 74 57.86 -16.35 -2.33
CA LEU A 74 58.53 -15.16 -1.84
C LEU A 74 57.57 -14.16 -1.18
N SER A 75 56.27 -14.41 -1.29
CA SER A 75 55.22 -13.47 -0.95
C SER A 75 54.19 -14.10 -0.02
N GLU A 76 53.67 -13.28 0.89
CA GLU A 76 52.46 -13.59 1.64
C GLU A 76 51.24 -13.04 0.89
N PHE A 77 50.18 -13.83 0.79
CA PHE A 77 48.94 -13.45 0.13
C PHE A 77 47.78 -13.41 1.11
N LYS A 78 46.99 -12.34 1.02
CA LYS A 78 45.65 -12.26 1.62
C LYS A 78 44.63 -12.28 0.51
N VAL A 79 43.61 -13.14 0.62
CA VAL A 79 42.56 -13.28 -0.40
C VAL A 79 41.19 -13.05 0.21
N GLU A 80 40.36 -12.26 -0.47
CA GLU A 80 38.99 -11.96 -0.09
C GLU A 80 38.05 -12.25 -1.28
N PRO A 81 36.93 -12.96 -1.09
CA PRO A 81 35.91 -13.10 -2.13
C PRO A 81 35.23 -11.75 -2.37
N MET A 82 34.84 -11.51 -3.61
CA MET A 82 34.16 -10.29 -4.04
C MET A 82 32.83 -10.60 -4.72
N VAL A 83 31.89 -9.68 -4.53
CA VAL A 83 30.63 -9.58 -5.28
C VAL A 83 30.54 -8.17 -5.84
N SER A 84 29.84 -7.98 -6.97
CA SER A 84 29.63 -6.61 -7.48
C SER A 84 28.76 -5.81 -6.52
N PHE A 85 28.96 -4.48 -6.49
CA PHE A 85 28.14 -3.59 -5.67
C PHE A 85 26.64 -3.78 -5.95
N ASN A 86 26.25 -3.83 -7.23
CA ASN A 86 24.84 -4.00 -7.62
C ASN A 86 24.25 -5.31 -7.12
N GLN A 87 24.94 -6.44 -7.30
CA GLN A 87 24.46 -7.74 -6.79
C GLN A 87 24.35 -7.73 -5.26
N ASN A 88 25.33 -7.14 -4.57
CA ASN A 88 25.31 -7.06 -3.11
C ASN A 88 24.17 -6.15 -2.61
N ALA A 89 23.99 -5.00 -3.26
CA ALA A 89 22.93 -4.05 -2.94
C ALA A 89 21.55 -4.70 -3.12
N GLU A 90 21.32 -5.41 -4.21
CA GLU A 90 20.05 -6.13 -4.44
C GLU A 90 19.79 -7.19 -3.37
N ILE A 91 20.80 -7.95 -2.97
CA ILE A 91 20.64 -8.93 -1.88
C ILE A 91 20.21 -8.21 -0.59
N ILE A 92 20.92 -7.14 -0.21
CA ILE A 92 20.65 -6.39 1.02
C ILE A 92 19.25 -5.74 0.99
N ILE A 93 18.90 -5.06 -0.11
CA ILE A 93 17.60 -4.41 -0.28
C ILE A 93 16.47 -5.45 -0.16
N ASN A 94 16.62 -6.62 -0.79
CA ASN A 94 15.62 -7.68 -0.72
C ASN A 94 15.47 -8.25 0.70
N GLU A 95 16.54 -8.38 1.47
CA GLU A 95 16.44 -8.76 2.87
C GLU A 95 15.74 -7.67 3.71
N PHE A 96 16.01 -6.39 3.45
CA PHE A 96 15.29 -5.30 4.12
C PHE A 96 13.80 -5.26 3.76
N LYS A 97 13.44 -5.57 2.50
CA LYS A 97 12.04 -5.76 2.08
C LYS A 97 11.37 -6.90 2.84
N LYS A 98 12.03 -8.06 2.96
CA LYS A 98 11.51 -9.21 3.72
C LYS A 98 11.32 -8.91 5.20
N LEU A 99 12.21 -8.12 5.80
CA LEU A 99 12.10 -7.69 7.20
C LEU A 99 11.08 -6.56 7.40
N GLY A 100 10.53 -5.98 6.32
CA GLY A 100 9.57 -4.88 6.39
C GLY A 100 10.18 -3.54 6.82
N VAL A 101 11.52 -3.42 6.85
CA VAL A 101 12.23 -2.18 7.27
C VAL A 101 12.56 -1.26 6.10
N TYR A 102 12.37 -1.72 4.88
CA TYR A 102 12.45 -0.92 3.66
C TYR A 102 11.33 -1.35 2.71
N HIS A 103 10.58 -0.38 2.25
CA HIS A 103 9.68 -0.47 1.11
C HIS A 103 10.31 0.34 -0.02
N ASP A 104 9.87 0.12 -1.27
CA ASP A 104 10.19 1.06 -2.34
C ASP A 104 9.49 2.39 -2.00
N GLY A 105 10.13 3.23 -1.18
CA GLY A 105 9.62 4.45 -0.54
C GLY A 105 9.26 5.60 -1.49
N TRP A 106 9.14 5.27 -2.77
CA TRP A 106 8.74 6.16 -3.87
C TRP A 106 7.42 5.70 -4.50
N ALA A 107 6.86 4.56 -4.06
CA ALA A 107 5.54 4.13 -4.51
C ALA A 107 4.50 5.15 -4.06
N LYS A 108 3.99 5.89 -5.03
CA LYS A 108 2.94 6.89 -4.83
C LYS A 108 1.63 6.14 -4.67
N THR A 109 1.03 6.28 -3.50
CA THR A 109 -0.32 5.77 -3.26
C THR A 109 -1.34 6.72 -3.91
N ARG A 110 -2.59 6.32 -3.93
CA ARG A 110 -3.74 7.17 -4.28
C ARG A 110 -4.41 7.77 -3.04
N VAL A 111 -3.82 7.61 -1.86
CA VAL A 111 -4.30 8.21 -0.61
C VAL A 111 -4.07 9.72 -0.66
N TYR A 112 -5.16 10.49 -0.55
CA TYR A 112 -5.12 11.96 -0.55
C TYR A 112 -5.69 12.59 0.72
N HIS A 113 -6.40 11.82 1.55
CA HIS A 113 -6.92 12.29 2.82
C HIS A 113 -6.88 11.17 3.87
N VAL A 114 -6.51 11.54 5.08
CA VAL A 114 -6.49 10.67 6.26
C VAL A 114 -7.33 11.36 7.32
N ALA A 115 -8.43 10.72 7.72
CA ALA A 115 -9.25 11.16 8.84
C ALA A 115 -9.03 10.27 10.06
N TYR A 116 -9.16 10.84 11.25
CA TYR A 116 -8.96 10.15 12.52
C TYR A 116 -10.10 10.43 13.49
N THR A 117 -10.62 9.37 14.12
CA THR A 117 -11.62 9.43 15.18
C THR A 117 -11.04 8.79 16.45
N PRO A 118 -10.56 9.60 17.42
CA PRO A 118 -9.87 9.09 18.60
C PRO A 118 -10.69 8.13 19.45
N GLU A 119 -11.97 8.42 19.66
CA GLU A 119 -12.86 7.63 20.51
C GLU A 119 -13.14 6.23 19.95
N LEU A 120 -13.04 6.08 18.62
CA LEU A 120 -13.17 4.80 17.94
C LEU A 120 -11.82 4.13 17.66
N LYS A 121 -10.71 4.84 17.91
CA LYS A 121 -9.36 4.43 17.49
C LYS A 121 -9.37 4.04 16.01
N GLU A 122 -9.98 4.89 15.18
CA GLU A 122 -10.25 4.59 13.77
C GLU A 122 -9.57 5.62 12.86
N ILE A 123 -8.89 5.10 11.84
CA ILE A 123 -8.36 5.88 10.73
C ILE A 123 -9.18 5.58 9.48
N CYS A 124 -9.57 6.62 8.76
CA CYS A 124 -10.11 6.48 7.41
C CYS A 124 -9.08 6.94 6.38
N LEU A 125 -8.72 6.06 5.45
CA LEU A 125 -7.86 6.35 4.32
C LEU A 125 -8.71 6.59 3.08
N PHE A 126 -8.66 7.79 2.53
CA PHE A 126 -9.41 8.18 1.34
C PHE A 126 -8.55 8.06 0.08
N PHE A 127 -8.99 7.23 -0.84
CA PHE A 127 -8.32 6.94 -2.11
C PHE A 127 -9.00 7.66 -3.27
N TRP A 128 -8.20 8.13 -4.23
CA TRP A 128 -8.71 8.76 -5.46
C TRP A 128 -8.57 7.87 -6.69
N GLY A 129 -9.46 8.05 -7.65
CA GLY A 129 -9.57 7.23 -8.85
C GLY A 129 -10.61 6.13 -8.67
N CYS A 130 -11.40 5.90 -9.71
CA CYS A 130 -12.47 4.91 -9.74
C CYS A 130 -12.55 4.27 -11.12
N ASN A 131 -13.03 3.03 -11.18
CA ASN A 131 -13.32 2.32 -12.43
C ASN A 131 -14.81 2.43 -12.85
N ILE A 132 -15.59 3.26 -12.16
CA ILE A 132 -16.98 3.59 -12.51
C ILE A 132 -17.26 5.10 -12.34
N GLU A 133 -18.27 5.61 -13.02
CA GLU A 133 -18.59 7.05 -13.08
C GLU A 133 -19.95 7.39 -12.45
N CYS A 134 -20.15 6.96 -11.20
CA CYS A 134 -21.39 7.19 -10.45
C CYS A 134 -21.93 8.62 -10.61
N ARG A 135 -23.14 8.77 -11.15
CA ARG A 135 -23.82 10.06 -11.34
C ARG A 135 -23.87 10.84 -10.03
N GLY A 136 -24.28 10.17 -8.95
CA GLY A 136 -24.36 10.73 -7.59
C GLY A 136 -23.15 10.46 -6.69
N CYS A 137 -21.94 10.33 -7.23
CA CYS A 137 -20.73 10.13 -6.41
C CYS A 137 -20.53 11.28 -5.41
N TYR A 138 -20.40 10.98 -4.12
CA TYR A 138 -20.19 12.01 -3.09
C TYR A 138 -18.91 12.83 -3.34
N CYS A 139 -17.86 12.23 -3.90
CA CYS A 139 -16.63 12.92 -4.27
C CYS A 139 -16.82 14.04 -5.32
N LYS A 140 -17.92 14.05 -6.08
CA LYS A 140 -18.29 15.19 -6.93
C LYS A 140 -18.74 16.40 -6.12
N ARG A 141 -19.25 16.19 -4.90
CA ARG A 141 -19.64 17.25 -3.97
C ARG A 141 -18.49 17.67 -3.07
N ARG A 142 -17.75 16.69 -2.54
CA ARG A 142 -16.68 16.91 -1.57
C ARG A 142 -15.73 15.72 -1.52
N ILE A 143 -14.43 16.00 -1.54
CA ILE A 143 -13.40 14.96 -1.51
C ILE A 143 -12.96 14.58 -0.09
N TYR A 144 -13.03 15.47 0.88
CA TYR A 144 -12.65 15.17 2.28
C TYR A 144 -13.80 14.55 3.08
N SER A 145 -13.47 13.98 4.25
CA SER A 145 -14.46 13.32 5.10
C SER A 145 -15.65 14.25 5.41
N PRO A 146 -16.90 13.82 5.17
CA PRO A 146 -18.08 14.63 5.43
C PRO A 146 -18.28 14.92 6.93
N MET A 147 -17.57 14.20 7.79
CA MET A 147 -17.67 14.27 9.25
C MET A 147 -16.74 15.30 9.88
N LEU A 148 -15.88 15.96 9.09
CA LEU A 148 -15.04 17.05 9.61
C LEU A 148 -15.90 18.24 10.06
N LYS A 149 -15.44 18.95 11.09
CA LYS A 149 -16.20 20.01 11.76
C LYS A 149 -16.72 21.09 10.83
N ASP A 150 -15.87 21.62 9.93
CA ASP A 150 -16.29 22.63 8.95
C ASP A 150 -17.32 22.13 7.93
N PHE A 151 -17.54 20.82 7.88
CA PHE A 151 -18.39 20.14 6.92
C PHE A 151 -19.71 19.66 7.50
N LEU A 152 -19.82 19.62 8.83
CA LEU A 152 -21.06 19.31 9.54
C LEU A 152 -22.16 20.32 9.20
N GLY A 153 -23.37 19.80 9.00
CA GLY A 153 -24.53 20.59 8.57
C GLY A 153 -24.52 21.01 7.10
N LYS A 154 -23.37 21.17 6.45
CA LYS A 154 -23.27 21.64 5.05
C LYS A 154 -23.78 20.65 4.01
N HIS A 155 -24.14 19.44 4.41
CA HIS A 155 -24.70 18.43 3.51
C HIS A 155 -26.15 18.77 3.07
N VAL A 156 -26.82 19.72 3.73
CA VAL A 156 -28.16 20.20 3.33
C VAL A 156 -28.12 21.33 2.30
N GLU A 157 -26.94 21.92 2.08
CA GLU A 157 -26.75 23.02 1.13
C GLU A 157 -26.75 22.49 -0.31
N GLU A 158 -27.15 23.32 -1.27
CA GLU A 158 -26.99 22.99 -2.68
C GLU A 158 -25.48 22.96 -3.04
N PRO A 159 -25.01 21.96 -3.81
CA PRO A 159 -23.62 21.95 -4.27
C PRO A 159 -23.32 23.19 -5.11
N SER A 160 -22.18 23.84 -4.86
CA SER A 160 -21.71 24.98 -5.65
C SER A 160 -21.07 24.59 -6.99
N GLY A 161 -20.87 23.31 -7.24
CA GLY A 161 -20.24 22.78 -8.44
C GLY A 161 -19.73 21.36 -8.25
N ILE A 162 -18.81 20.95 -9.13
CA ILE A 162 -18.06 19.70 -9.00
C ILE A 162 -16.75 20.01 -8.28
N GLU A 163 -16.47 19.29 -7.20
CA GLU A 163 -15.23 19.42 -6.45
C GLU A 163 -14.04 18.96 -7.31
N PRO A 164 -12.92 19.72 -7.34
CA PRO A 164 -11.73 19.32 -8.10
C PRO A 164 -11.08 18.06 -7.53
N ALA A 165 -10.25 17.44 -8.37
CA ALA A 165 -9.40 16.34 -7.93
C ALA A 165 -8.39 16.81 -6.87
N PRO A 166 -7.98 15.94 -5.93
CA PRO A 166 -6.92 16.25 -4.98
C PRO A 166 -5.60 16.58 -5.68
N GLU A 167 -4.90 17.59 -5.19
CA GLU A 167 -3.61 18.03 -5.76
C GLU A 167 -2.42 17.20 -5.24
N LYS A 168 -2.54 16.64 -4.03
CA LYS A 168 -1.48 15.87 -3.37
C LYS A 168 -1.96 14.46 -3.03
N PHE A 169 -1.08 13.49 -3.29
CA PHE A 169 -1.19 12.11 -2.87
C PHE A 169 0.04 11.74 -2.07
N LEU A 170 -0.13 10.87 -1.08
CA LEU A 170 0.95 10.43 -0.19
C LEU A 170 1.80 9.34 -0.83
N THR A 171 3.10 9.36 -0.58
CA THR A 171 3.92 8.14 -0.65
C THR A 171 3.60 7.23 0.54
N ILE A 172 4.01 5.96 0.47
CA ILE A 172 3.89 5.05 1.62
C ILE A 172 4.66 5.61 2.83
N ASP A 173 5.85 6.17 2.63
CA ASP A 173 6.66 6.73 3.72
C ASP A 173 5.95 7.93 4.38
N GLU A 174 5.36 8.84 3.58
CA GLU A 174 4.59 9.96 4.10
C GLU A 174 3.36 9.46 4.87
N LEU A 175 2.64 8.46 4.33
CA LEU A 175 1.49 7.85 5.00
C LEU A 175 1.89 7.25 6.35
N LEU A 176 2.93 6.43 6.41
CA LEU A 176 3.39 5.81 7.66
C LEU A 176 3.85 6.85 8.68
N ALA A 177 4.55 7.90 8.25
CA ALA A 177 4.99 8.99 9.12
C ALA A 177 3.81 9.78 9.71
N ILE A 178 2.70 9.91 8.98
CA ILE A 178 1.44 10.46 9.50
C ILE A 178 0.85 9.48 10.52
N LEU A 179 0.67 8.21 10.16
CA LEU A 179 0.03 7.19 11.00
C LEU A 179 0.77 6.93 12.31
N ASP A 180 2.09 7.04 12.33
CA ASP A 180 2.93 6.89 13.53
C ASP A 180 2.62 7.88 14.66
N GLN A 181 1.86 8.94 14.36
CA GLN A 181 1.46 9.97 15.32
C GLN A 181 0.13 9.65 16.03
N TYR A 182 -0.58 8.60 15.61
CA TYR A 182 -1.94 8.30 16.06
C TYR A 182 -2.04 6.90 16.69
N GLU A 183 -2.91 6.77 17.69
CA GLU A 183 -3.25 5.48 18.28
C GLU A 183 -4.56 4.96 17.67
N PHE A 184 -4.47 3.92 16.85
CA PHE A 184 -5.63 3.34 16.18
C PHE A 184 -5.60 1.81 16.20
N THR A 185 -6.78 1.21 16.13
CA THR A 185 -6.98 -0.25 16.02
C THR A 185 -7.84 -0.61 14.82
N ASN A 186 -8.49 0.35 14.17
CA ASN A 186 -9.35 0.12 13.01
C ASN A 186 -8.92 1.03 11.86
N VAL A 187 -8.94 0.50 10.64
CA VAL A 187 -8.72 1.28 9.41
C VAL A 187 -9.83 1.01 8.41
N VAL A 188 -10.43 2.07 7.91
CA VAL A 188 -11.41 2.05 6.83
C VAL A 188 -10.74 2.56 5.55
N PHE A 189 -10.80 1.76 4.49
CA PHE A 189 -10.34 2.16 3.15
C PHE A 189 -11.55 2.65 2.37
N GLU A 190 -11.61 3.96 2.13
CA GLU A 190 -12.76 4.64 1.55
C GLU A 190 -12.35 5.74 0.54
N GLY A 191 -13.25 6.68 0.22
CA GLY A 191 -13.05 7.69 -0.82
C GLY A 191 -13.77 7.34 -2.11
N GLN A 192 -13.03 7.27 -3.22
CA GLN A 192 -13.53 6.72 -4.49
C GLN A 192 -13.44 5.19 -4.49
N GLU A 193 -12.48 4.58 -5.21
CA GLU A 193 -12.30 3.14 -5.21
C GLU A 193 -10.88 2.78 -4.76
N ALA A 194 -10.76 2.34 -3.50
CA ALA A 194 -9.48 1.93 -2.93
C ALA A 194 -8.86 0.74 -3.67
N ALA A 195 -9.67 -0.16 -4.23
CA ALA A 195 -9.16 -1.30 -5.01
C ALA A 195 -8.37 -0.90 -6.26
N MET A 196 -8.49 0.35 -6.72
CA MET A 196 -7.72 0.87 -7.85
C MET A 196 -6.30 1.31 -7.48
N ASP A 197 -5.97 1.40 -6.19
CA ASP A 197 -4.62 1.71 -5.76
C ASP A 197 -3.73 0.45 -5.86
N PRO A 198 -2.69 0.44 -6.71
CA PRO A 198 -1.79 -0.70 -6.81
C PRO A 198 -1.05 -1.01 -5.50
N GLU A 199 -0.91 -0.02 -4.61
CA GLU A 199 -0.28 -0.21 -3.30
C GLU A 199 -1.27 -0.65 -2.21
N LEU A 200 -2.57 -0.77 -2.48
CA LEU A 200 -3.56 -1.19 -1.48
C LEU A 200 -3.15 -2.49 -0.76
N PRO A 201 -2.70 -3.58 -1.44
CA PRO A 201 -2.30 -4.80 -0.74
C PRO A 201 -1.13 -4.58 0.22
N ASN A 202 -0.17 -3.74 -0.18
CA ASN A 202 1.02 -3.43 0.62
C ASN A 202 0.64 -2.55 1.83
N ILE A 203 -0.19 -1.53 1.61
CA ILE A 203 -0.73 -0.67 2.68
C ILE A 203 -1.51 -1.52 3.69
N ALA A 204 -2.43 -2.38 3.23
CA ALA A 204 -3.21 -3.26 4.11
C ALA A 204 -2.32 -4.20 4.93
N ARG A 205 -1.29 -4.79 4.30
CA ARG A 205 -0.29 -5.62 5.00
C ARG A 205 0.44 -4.82 6.07
N LEU A 206 0.97 -3.64 5.75
CA LEU A 206 1.67 -2.79 6.71
C LEU A 206 0.77 -2.41 7.89
N LEU A 207 -0.47 -2.02 7.63
CA LEU A 207 -1.48 -1.70 8.64
C LEU A 207 -1.77 -2.88 9.58
N HIS A 208 -1.89 -4.08 9.03
CA HIS A 208 -2.13 -5.29 9.81
C HIS A 208 -0.87 -5.71 10.59
N GLU A 209 0.29 -5.80 9.94
CA GLU A 209 1.51 -6.35 10.54
C GLU A 209 2.16 -5.38 11.54
N ARG A 210 2.28 -4.10 11.19
CA ARG A 210 2.94 -3.08 12.02
C ARG A 210 2.01 -2.53 13.10
N TYR A 211 0.80 -2.13 12.73
CA TYR A 211 -0.13 -1.43 13.62
C TYR A 211 -1.17 -2.35 14.26
N LYS A 212 -1.21 -3.64 13.89
CA LYS A 212 -2.18 -4.62 14.41
C LYS A 212 -3.64 -4.17 14.23
N SER A 213 -3.90 -3.44 13.16
CA SER A 213 -5.22 -2.88 12.88
C SER A 213 -6.17 -3.89 12.25
N HIS A 214 -7.47 -3.64 12.44
CA HIS A 214 -8.56 -4.31 11.75
C HIS A 214 -8.97 -3.51 10.51
N ASN A 215 -8.91 -4.15 9.34
CA ASN A 215 -9.00 -3.49 8.05
C ASN A 215 -10.37 -3.72 7.39
N LEU A 216 -11.12 -2.64 7.16
CA LEU A 216 -12.41 -2.62 6.46
C LEU A 216 -12.26 -1.95 5.08
N LEU A 217 -12.42 -2.70 4.00
CA LEU A 217 -12.47 -2.17 2.64
C LEU A 217 -13.90 -1.80 2.25
N LEU A 218 -14.14 -0.54 1.89
CA LEU A 218 -15.34 -0.12 1.18
C LEU A 218 -15.05 -0.14 -0.33
N THR A 219 -15.86 -0.85 -1.11
CA THR A 219 -15.62 -1.02 -2.55
C THR A 219 -16.91 -1.05 -3.35
N ASN A 220 -16.85 -0.58 -4.59
CA ASN A 220 -17.91 -0.76 -5.58
C ASN A 220 -18.02 -2.22 -6.07
N GLY A 221 -17.03 -3.06 -5.80
CA GLY A 221 -17.06 -4.50 -6.05
C GLY A 221 -16.88 -4.95 -7.50
N VAL A 222 -16.61 -4.05 -8.46
CA VAL A 222 -16.37 -4.42 -9.87
C VAL A 222 -15.08 -5.23 -10.00
N GLU A 223 -14.02 -4.79 -9.33
CA GLU A 223 -12.73 -5.47 -9.24
C GLU A 223 -12.41 -5.73 -7.77
N LEU A 224 -11.84 -6.90 -7.47
CA LEU A 224 -11.40 -7.25 -6.12
C LEU A 224 -9.87 -7.23 -6.05
N PRO A 225 -9.27 -6.49 -5.10
CA PRO A 225 -7.83 -6.49 -4.89
C PRO A 225 -7.38 -7.76 -4.15
N ASP A 226 -6.10 -7.87 -3.80
CA ASP A 226 -5.66 -8.86 -2.81
C ASP A 226 -6.26 -8.53 -1.43
N LEU A 227 -7.03 -9.47 -0.88
CA LEU A 227 -7.77 -9.34 0.38
C LEU A 227 -7.10 -10.07 1.55
N SER A 228 -5.84 -10.51 1.39
CA SER A 228 -5.13 -11.30 2.41
C SER A 228 -5.00 -10.55 3.74
N HIS A 229 -4.86 -9.23 3.70
CA HIS A 229 -4.78 -8.36 4.87
C HIS A 229 -6.00 -7.44 5.04
N ILE A 230 -7.12 -7.75 4.38
CA ILE A 230 -8.41 -7.08 4.57
C ILE A 230 -9.30 -8.01 5.39
N ASP A 231 -9.78 -7.57 6.55
CA ASP A 231 -10.56 -8.42 7.43
C ASP A 231 -12.04 -8.46 7.06
N ARG A 232 -12.56 -7.31 6.63
CA ARG A 232 -13.97 -7.13 6.28
C ARG A 232 -14.13 -6.31 5.01
N VAL A 233 -15.15 -6.64 4.23
CA VAL A 233 -15.48 -5.94 2.98
C VAL A 233 -16.92 -5.44 3.02
N GLU A 234 -17.12 -4.18 2.70
CA GLU A 234 -18.42 -3.60 2.35
C GLU A 234 -18.51 -3.47 0.83
N VAL A 235 -19.55 -4.05 0.22
CA VAL A 235 -19.79 -3.95 -1.22
C VAL A 235 -20.95 -3.00 -1.49
N GLY A 236 -20.69 -1.93 -2.24
CA GLY A 236 -21.71 -0.96 -2.62
C GLY A 236 -22.48 -1.39 -3.86
N ILE A 237 -23.70 -1.91 -3.68
CA ILE A 237 -24.62 -2.22 -4.79
C ILE A 237 -25.46 -0.98 -5.08
N LYS A 238 -25.39 -0.46 -6.31
CA LYS A 238 -26.16 0.74 -6.69
C LYS A 238 -27.54 0.39 -7.24
N ALA A 239 -27.65 -0.70 -8.01
CA ALA A 239 -28.91 -1.32 -8.41
C ALA A 239 -28.67 -2.79 -8.79
N VAL A 240 -29.65 -3.67 -8.55
CA VAL A 240 -29.69 -5.03 -9.10
C VAL A 240 -30.39 -5.08 -10.46
N THR A 241 -31.20 -4.08 -10.78
CA THR A 241 -31.68 -3.82 -12.14
C THR A 241 -30.51 -3.28 -12.98
N ASP A 242 -29.99 -4.10 -13.90
CA ASP A 242 -28.73 -3.81 -14.62
C ASP A 242 -28.82 -2.53 -15.46
N GLU A 243 -29.95 -2.28 -16.13
CA GLU A 243 -30.15 -1.06 -16.92
C GLU A 243 -30.09 0.20 -16.05
N LEU A 244 -30.65 0.15 -14.84
CA LEU A 244 -30.57 1.25 -13.87
C LEU A 244 -29.14 1.42 -13.35
N ASN A 245 -28.43 0.32 -13.11
CA ASN A 245 -27.03 0.37 -12.69
C ASN A 245 -26.13 0.98 -13.78
N VAL A 246 -26.31 0.58 -15.04
CA VAL A 246 -25.57 1.13 -16.18
C VAL A 246 -25.84 2.62 -16.33
N ASP A 247 -27.11 3.05 -16.22
CA ASP A 247 -27.44 4.48 -16.25
C ASP A 247 -26.78 5.26 -15.09
N TYR A 248 -26.68 4.66 -13.90
CA TYR A 248 -26.08 5.32 -12.74
C TYR A 248 -24.54 5.34 -12.76
N THR A 249 -23.90 4.23 -13.15
CA THR A 249 -22.46 3.97 -12.95
C THR A 249 -21.64 3.97 -14.25
N GLY A 250 -22.29 3.79 -15.40
CA GLY A 250 -21.65 3.59 -16.70
C GLY A 250 -21.29 2.13 -17.01
N VAL A 251 -21.46 1.19 -16.06
CA VAL A 251 -21.09 -0.24 -16.25
C VAL A 251 -22.18 -1.19 -15.76
N SER A 252 -22.10 -2.46 -16.15
CA SER A 252 -23.03 -3.50 -15.70
C SER A 252 -22.80 -3.85 -14.22
N ASN A 253 -23.86 -4.24 -13.50
CA ASN A 253 -23.77 -4.72 -12.12
C ASN A 253 -23.29 -6.17 -12.00
N LYS A 254 -23.27 -6.94 -13.10
CA LYS A 254 -22.95 -8.37 -13.07
C LYS A 254 -21.61 -8.69 -12.39
N PRO A 255 -20.50 -7.97 -12.67
CA PRO A 255 -19.24 -8.20 -11.96
C PRO A 255 -19.36 -8.00 -10.44
N VAL A 256 -20.13 -6.99 -10.01
CA VAL A 256 -20.36 -6.67 -8.59
C VAL A 256 -21.11 -7.81 -7.90
N LEU A 257 -22.20 -8.28 -8.52
CA LEU A 257 -23.03 -9.36 -7.96
C LEU A 257 -22.28 -10.71 -7.93
N ASP A 258 -21.51 -11.00 -8.98
CA ASP A 258 -20.65 -12.19 -9.05
C ASP A 258 -19.54 -12.14 -7.98
N ASN A 259 -18.92 -10.98 -7.79
CA ASN A 259 -17.86 -10.80 -6.80
C ASN A 259 -18.39 -10.84 -5.37
N LEU A 260 -19.60 -10.33 -5.10
CA LEU A 260 -20.27 -10.51 -3.81
C LEU A 260 -20.43 -12.00 -3.49
N LEU A 261 -20.88 -12.80 -4.46
CA LEU A 261 -21.03 -14.24 -4.28
C LEU A 261 -19.69 -14.91 -3.97
N LYS A 262 -18.62 -14.56 -4.71
CA LYS A 262 -17.25 -15.08 -4.47
C LYS A 262 -16.75 -14.74 -3.07
N LEU A 263 -16.91 -13.50 -2.62
CA LEU A 263 -16.51 -13.05 -1.28
C LEU A 263 -17.19 -13.87 -0.18
N VAL A 264 -18.50 -14.10 -0.31
CA VAL A 264 -19.27 -14.88 0.66
C VAL A 264 -18.85 -16.35 0.63
N GLN A 265 -18.67 -16.93 -0.56
CA GLN A 265 -18.23 -18.32 -0.73
C GLN A 265 -16.81 -18.56 -0.19
N SER A 266 -15.93 -17.57 -0.28
CA SER A 266 -14.58 -17.66 0.30
C SER A 266 -14.57 -17.49 1.82
N GLY A 267 -15.72 -17.26 2.45
CA GLY A 267 -15.84 -17.02 3.89
C GLY A 267 -15.35 -15.63 4.34
N LYS A 268 -15.13 -14.68 3.42
CA LYS A 268 -14.74 -13.31 3.78
C LYS A 268 -15.89 -12.63 4.53
N ASN A 269 -15.59 -11.97 5.65
CA ASN A 269 -16.59 -11.18 6.37
C ASN A 269 -17.07 -10.04 5.46
N THR A 270 -18.30 -10.15 4.98
CA THR A 270 -18.82 -9.28 3.91
C THR A 270 -20.20 -8.77 4.27
N PHE A 271 -20.46 -7.51 3.95
CA PHE A 271 -21.78 -6.90 4.05
C PHE A 271 -22.00 -5.92 2.88
N VAL A 272 -23.23 -5.44 2.73
CA VAL A 272 -23.62 -4.63 1.57
C VAL A 272 -24.15 -3.29 2.02
N GLU A 273 -23.84 -2.25 1.25
CA GLU A 273 -24.51 -0.96 1.32
C GLU A 273 -25.24 -0.63 0.01
N SER A 274 -26.24 0.26 0.10
CA SER A 274 -26.86 0.92 -1.05
C SER A 274 -27.32 2.32 -0.68
N VAL A 275 -27.42 3.19 -1.67
CA VAL A 275 -27.95 4.55 -1.51
C VAL A 275 -29.39 4.60 -1.99
N TYR A 276 -30.30 5.16 -1.18
CA TYR A 276 -31.65 5.49 -1.58
C TYR A 276 -31.68 6.88 -2.23
N ILE A 277 -32.15 6.96 -3.48
CA ILE A 277 -32.24 8.19 -4.28
C ILE A 277 -33.72 8.39 -4.67
N PRO A 278 -34.42 9.41 -4.12
CA PRO A 278 -35.78 9.72 -4.53
C PRO A 278 -35.92 9.88 -6.04
N ASP A 279 -37.04 9.40 -6.58
CA ASP A 279 -37.37 9.46 -8.01
C ASP A 279 -36.37 8.69 -8.93
N TYR A 280 -35.54 7.80 -8.38
CA TYR A 280 -34.51 7.08 -9.14
C TYR A 280 -34.16 5.68 -8.61
N ILE A 281 -33.53 5.58 -7.43
CA ILE A 281 -33.26 4.32 -6.72
C ILE A 281 -34.14 4.31 -5.46
N GLU A 282 -35.39 3.90 -5.64
CA GLU A 282 -36.43 4.00 -4.62
C GLU A 282 -36.69 2.66 -3.89
N VAL A 283 -37.78 2.61 -3.12
CA VAL A 283 -38.13 1.49 -2.23
C VAL A 283 -38.16 0.16 -2.97
N ASP A 284 -38.70 0.13 -4.20
CA ASP A 284 -38.79 -1.08 -4.99
C ASP A 284 -37.40 -1.64 -5.35
N GLU A 285 -36.45 -0.78 -5.71
CA GLU A 285 -35.09 -1.21 -6.04
C GLU A 285 -34.33 -1.62 -4.78
N ILE A 286 -34.47 -0.89 -3.67
CA ILE A 286 -33.92 -1.29 -2.37
C ILE A 286 -34.47 -2.66 -1.93
N GLU A 287 -35.76 -2.93 -2.12
CA GLU A 287 -36.34 -4.24 -1.81
C GLU A 287 -35.75 -5.35 -2.70
N ARG A 288 -35.54 -5.07 -4.00
CA ARG A 288 -34.90 -6.02 -4.92
C ARG A 288 -33.46 -6.31 -4.50
N ILE A 289 -32.70 -5.30 -4.10
CA ILE A 289 -31.34 -5.46 -3.55
C ILE A 289 -31.40 -6.36 -2.31
N ALA A 290 -32.26 -6.06 -1.34
CA ALA A 290 -32.40 -6.86 -0.12
C ALA A 290 -32.76 -8.33 -0.42
N ARG A 291 -33.66 -8.56 -1.38
CA ARG A 291 -34.03 -9.91 -1.83
C ARG A 291 -32.86 -10.65 -2.48
N HIS A 292 -32.09 -9.96 -3.32
CA HIS A 292 -30.90 -10.53 -3.95
C HIS A 292 -29.87 -10.94 -2.90
N ILE A 293 -29.54 -10.01 -1.98
CA ILE A 293 -28.60 -10.26 -0.87
C ILE A 293 -29.07 -11.44 -0.02
N ALA A 294 -30.36 -11.53 0.30
CA ALA A 294 -30.92 -12.64 1.07
C ALA A 294 -30.77 -14.00 0.37
N GLY A 295 -30.73 -14.01 -0.96
CA GLY A 295 -30.42 -15.18 -1.78
C GLY A 295 -28.95 -15.60 -1.72
N VAL A 296 -28.03 -14.66 -1.47
CA VAL A 296 -26.59 -14.93 -1.29
C VAL A 296 -26.28 -15.33 0.15
N LYS A 297 -26.72 -14.53 1.14
CA LYS A 297 -26.51 -14.77 2.57
C LYS A 297 -27.62 -14.11 3.40
N LYS A 298 -28.48 -14.94 4.00
CA LYS A 298 -29.72 -14.52 4.68
C LYS A 298 -29.53 -13.61 5.90
N ASP A 299 -28.38 -13.70 6.57
CA ASP A 299 -28.04 -12.93 7.77
C ASP A 299 -27.02 -11.81 7.48
N MET A 300 -26.75 -11.51 6.20
CA MET A 300 -25.87 -10.41 5.84
C MET A 300 -26.44 -9.07 6.33
N LEU A 301 -25.56 -8.21 6.84
CA LEU A 301 -25.92 -6.83 7.15
C LEU A 301 -26.15 -6.07 5.83
N PHE A 302 -27.27 -5.36 5.75
CA PHE A 302 -27.56 -4.42 4.68
C PHE A 302 -27.69 -3.01 5.25
N VAL A 303 -26.86 -2.09 4.76
CA VAL A 303 -26.83 -0.68 5.16
C VAL A 303 -27.49 0.17 4.07
N ILE A 304 -28.45 1.00 4.45
CA ILE A 304 -29.13 1.92 3.52
C ILE A 304 -28.74 3.36 3.85
N LEU A 305 -28.08 4.03 2.91
CA LEU A 305 -27.63 5.41 3.04
C LEU A 305 -28.57 6.38 2.31
N PRO A 306 -28.80 7.59 2.85
CA PRO A 306 -29.55 8.63 2.16
C PRO A 306 -28.68 9.28 1.07
N TYR A 307 -29.29 9.58 -0.07
CA TYR A 307 -28.63 10.36 -1.10
C TYR A 307 -28.34 11.79 -0.63
N PHE A 308 -27.08 12.19 -0.73
CA PHE A 308 -26.68 13.59 -0.65
C PHE A 308 -26.44 14.12 -2.06
N LYS A 309 -27.10 15.24 -2.38
CA LYS A 309 -27.04 15.83 -3.72
C LYS A 309 -25.59 16.10 -4.13
N ALA A 310 -25.18 15.50 -5.24
CA ALA A 310 -23.83 15.59 -5.79
C ALA A 310 -23.87 15.57 -7.31
N GLY A 311 -22.89 16.23 -7.94
CA GLY A 311 -22.86 16.42 -9.39
C GLY A 311 -24.05 17.23 -9.92
N ASP A 312 -24.22 17.22 -11.24
CA ASP A 312 -25.36 17.84 -11.91
C ASP A 312 -26.50 16.82 -12.05
N ASN A 313 -27.23 16.61 -10.96
CA ASN A 313 -28.35 15.67 -10.92
C ASN A 313 -29.65 16.33 -10.42
N PRO A 314 -30.81 15.91 -10.96
CA PRO A 314 -32.10 16.49 -10.60
C PRO A 314 -32.64 15.99 -9.25
N TRP A 315 -32.04 14.95 -8.67
CA TRP A 315 -32.57 14.28 -7.49
C TRP A 315 -32.43 15.13 -6.23
N ARG A 316 -33.47 15.09 -5.40
CA ARG A 316 -33.48 15.69 -4.07
C ARG A 316 -32.96 14.70 -3.02
N ARG A 317 -32.74 15.21 -1.82
CA ARG A 317 -32.47 14.38 -0.64
C ARG A 317 -33.74 13.60 -0.21
N PRO A 318 -33.61 12.37 0.30
CA PRO A 318 -34.73 11.66 0.90
C PRO A 318 -35.18 12.27 2.22
N THR A 319 -36.47 12.12 2.49
CA THR A 319 -37.10 12.37 3.78
C THR A 319 -36.86 11.20 4.73
N THR A 320 -36.99 11.44 6.03
CA THR A 320 -36.91 10.39 7.05
C THR A 320 -37.93 9.26 6.80
N GLU A 321 -39.15 9.61 6.40
CA GLU A 321 -40.22 8.65 6.13
C GLU A 321 -39.88 7.74 4.93
N GLU A 322 -39.27 8.28 3.89
CA GLU A 322 -38.80 7.50 2.74
C GLU A 322 -37.70 6.50 3.13
N MET A 323 -36.74 6.93 3.96
CA MET A 323 -35.69 6.05 4.48
C MET A 323 -36.26 4.93 5.36
N GLU A 324 -37.26 5.24 6.20
CA GLU A 324 -37.95 4.26 7.04
C GLU A 324 -38.73 3.24 6.19
N LYS A 325 -39.44 3.68 5.16
CA LYS A 325 -40.13 2.79 4.20
C LYS A 325 -39.17 1.88 3.44
N ALA A 326 -38.02 2.40 3.01
CA ALA A 326 -36.99 1.61 2.35
C ALA A 326 -36.44 0.51 3.30
N ALA A 327 -36.18 0.86 4.56
CA ALA A 327 -35.74 -0.10 5.57
C ALA A 327 -36.80 -1.17 5.88
N GLU A 328 -38.08 -0.80 5.97
CA GLU A 328 -39.19 -1.74 6.15
C GLU A 328 -39.31 -2.72 4.99
N ALA A 329 -39.17 -2.24 3.75
CA ALA A 329 -39.18 -3.08 2.57
C ALA A 329 -38.01 -4.09 2.57
N ALA A 330 -36.80 -3.63 2.88
CA ALA A 330 -35.63 -4.49 3.01
C ALA A 330 -35.78 -5.56 4.12
N ARG A 331 -36.39 -5.19 5.26
CA ARG A 331 -36.62 -6.09 6.41
C ARG A 331 -37.60 -7.24 6.13
N LYS A 332 -38.36 -7.18 5.03
CA LYS A 332 -39.15 -8.33 4.56
C LYS A 332 -38.25 -9.52 4.15
N HIS A 333 -37.02 -9.24 3.74
CA HIS A 333 -36.08 -10.23 3.18
C HIS A 333 -34.88 -10.50 4.09
N LEU A 334 -34.39 -9.49 4.81
CA LEU A 334 -33.19 -9.57 5.66
C LEU A 334 -33.48 -9.23 7.13
N LYS A 335 -32.83 -9.95 8.04
CA LYS A 335 -32.93 -9.66 9.49
C LYS A 335 -32.10 -8.45 9.91
N ASN A 336 -30.92 -8.29 9.31
CA ASN A 336 -29.92 -7.31 9.72
C ASN A 336 -29.95 -6.13 8.74
N VAL A 337 -30.84 -5.17 8.99
CA VAL A 337 -30.97 -3.94 8.19
C VAL A 337 -30.70 -2.73 9.06
N PHE A 338 -29.64 -2.01 8.72
CA PHE A 338 -29.28 -0.71 9.28
C PHE A 338 -29.55 0.39 8.25
N PHE A 339 -29.98 1.56 8.69
CA PHE A 339 -30.23 2.68 7.78
C PHE A 339 -30.00 4.00 8.49
N PHE A 340 -29.61 5.00 7.72
CA PHE A 340 -29.53 6.38 8.17
C PHE A 340 -30.77 7.15 7.68
N ARG A 341 -31.33 7.98 8.55
CA ARG A 341 -32.37 8.96 8.25
C ARG A 341 -31.80 10.20 7.56
N GLY A 342 -30.49 10.40 7.68
CA GLY A 342 -29.71 11.52 7.16
C GLY A 342 -29.65 12.74 8.09
N ASN A 343 -30.40 12.74 9.18
CA ASN A 343 -30.41 13.82 10.18
C ASN A 343 -29.69 13.41 11.46
N GLU A 344 -28.82 12.40 11.38
CA GLU A 344 -28.00 11.95 12.49
C GLU A 344 -27.07 13.07 12.96
N GLU A 345 -26.90 13.13 14.28
CA GLU A 345 -25.88 13.95 14.91
C GLU A 345 -24.58 13.15 14.98
N LEU A 346 -23.45 13.82 14.70
CA LEU A 346 -22.15 13.21 14.81
C LEU A 346 -21.87 12.86 16.28
N LYS A 347 -21.53 11.59 16.55
CA LYS A 347 -21.32 11.09 17.91
C LYS A 347 -19.93 11.42 18.47
N TYR A 348 -18.91 11.39 17.62
CA TYR A 348 -17.50 11.56 17.99
C TYR A 348 -16.81 12.50 17.02
N GLU A 349 -15.85 13.27 17.51
CA GLU A 349 -15.16 14.25 16.67
C GLU A 349 -14.24 13.55 15.65
N VAL A 350 -14.19 14.11 14.44
CA VAL A 350 -13.33 13.62 13.36
C VAL A 350 -12.33 14.70 12.99
N PHE A 351 -11.06 14.32 12.97
CA PHE A 351 -9.94 15.20 12.67
C PHE A 351 -9.31 14.82 11.33
N SER A 352 -8.77 15.81 10.62
CA SER A 352 -7.94 15.55 9.44
C SER A 352 -6.49 15.38 9.88
N ALA A 353 -5.97 14.16 9.77
CA ALA A 353 -4.54 13.88 9.91
C ALA A 353 -3.77 14.30 8.65
N PHE A 354 -4.42 14.26 7.49
CA PHE A 354 -3.86 14.79 6.25
C PHE A 354 -4.98 15.18 5.27
N PRO A 355 -4.93 16.35 4.60
CA PRO A 355 -4.01 17.44 4.88
C PRO A 355 -4.31 18.06 6.25
N GLU A 356 -3.26 18.46 6.96
CA GLU A 356 -3.39 19.08 8.28
C GLU A 356 -4.24 20.35 8.20
N GLY A 357 -5.13 20.54 9.18
CA GLY A 357 -6.03 21.69 9.23
C GLY A 357 -7.25 21.62 8.32
N ALA A 358 -7.39 20.59 7.47
CA ALA A 358 -8.64 20.38 6.76
C ALA A 358 -9.78 20.13 7.77
N GLY A 359 -10.85 20.92 7.68
CA GLY A 359 -11.96 20.84 8.63
C GLY A 359 -11.84 21.74 9.86
N GLY A 360 -10.83 22.62 9.93
CA GLY A 360 -10.79 23.74 10.88
C GLY A 360 -10.39 23.38 12.32
N ALA A 361 -9.99 22.13 12.57
CA ALA A 361 -9.51 21.66 13.86
C ALA A 361 -8.24 20.80 13.70
N SER A 362 -7.24 21.04 14.55
CA SER A 362 -6.03 20.22 14.67
C SER A 362 -6.19 19.26 15.84
N TYR A 363 -5.81 17.99 15.64
CA TYR A 363 -5.68 17.05 16.74
C TYR A 363 -4.34 17.29 17.44
N GLU A 364 -4.36 17.62 18.73
CA GLU A 364 -3.14 17.65 19.56
C GLU A 364 -3.00 16.30 20.28
N PRO A 365 -1.99 15.48 19.94
CA PRO A 365 -1.75 14.22 20.65
C PRO A 365 -1.48 14.50 22.13
N ASN A 366 -2.07 13.70 23.01
CA ASN A 366 -1.76 13.77 24.43
C ASN A 366 -0.31 13.30 24.66
N LEU A 367 0.63 14.24 24.75
CA LEU A 367 2.08 14.01 24.89
C LEU A 367 2.45 13.02 26.01
N ASN A 368 1.63 12.91 27.05
CA ASN A 368 1.87 11.97 28.15
C ASN A 368 1.68 10.50 27.75
N ALA A 369 0.83 10.21 26.75
CA ALA A 369 0.64 8.85 26.25
C ALA A 369 1.84 8.39 25.40
N LEU A 370 2.38 9.28 24.56
CA LEU A 370 3.56 8.99 23.73
C LEU A 370 4.79 8.65 24.59
N LEU A 371 5.08 9.44 25.63
CA LEU A 371 6.24 9.22 26.50
C LEU A 371 6.16 7.90 27.29
N SER A 372 4.96 7.43 27.61
CA SER A 372 4.76 6.15 28.29
C SER A 372 5.06 4.93 27.42
N SER A 373 4.92 5.06 26.09
CA SER A 373 5.18 3.98 25.12
C SER A 373 6.67 3.79 24.79
N VAL A 374 7.51 4.81 25.04
CA VAL A 374 8.97 4.78 24.78
C VAL A 374 9.77 4.44 26.05
N GLY A 375 9.10 4.14 27.18
CA GLY A 375 9.78 3.69 28.39
C GLY A 375 10.72 4.71 29.04
N MET A 376 10.56 6.01 28.74
CA MET A 376 11.29 7.08 29.43
C MET A 376 10.37 7.70 30.48
N LYS A 377 10.57 7.30 31.74
CA LYS A 377 10.12 8.06 32.91
C LYS A 377 11.13 9.16 33.25
#